data_AF-A0A351V820-F1
#
_entry.id   AF-A0A351V820-F1
#
_cell.length_a   1.000
_cell.length_b   1.000
_cell.length_c   1.000
_cell.angle_alpha   90.00
_cell.angle_beta   90.00
_cell.angle_gamma   90.00
#
_symmetry.space_group_name_H-M   'P 1'
#
loop_
_entity.id
_entity.type
_entity.pdbx_description
1 polymer ?
#
loop_
_entity_poly.entity_id
_entity_poly.type
_entity_poly.pdbx_seq_one_letter_code
_entity_poly.pdbx_strand_id
1 'polypeptide(L)'
;MVGTEFIKGQGLGNQLFCYVSARCIAMDMGYQFGTAGQEQLAVNIHSKKGMYFMDMDMGVPIEDKSGYKVYQEKEKRIYLKSCAHDMVHGCYVADNDEDIYGIEDGTLIYGNLQAEKYFLAHKKEIKEWLKVKKEYDSYEYTRDNLCIINVRGGEYSDNRALFLQKKYWTDAMEHMRRIRPDMEFRIVTDDVAAAKRILPGIEACHSELAQDYVTLKNAKYLILSNSSFAFFPAFTSETVKTVIAPKYWARHNVSDGYWASGQNIYEGFLYQDRQGRLFDAGECRREWISYKEKGGLATREKRFTEREIKLQEKKDRVFYWTDKVKNRLMRER
;
A
#
# COMPACT_ATOMS: atom_id res chain seq x y z
N MET A 1 -27.73 6.74 -4.80
CA MET A 1 -26.60 6.00 -4.23
C MET A 1 -25.25 6.38 -4.86
N VAL A 2 -24.16 6.37 -4.09
CA VAL A 2 -22.77 6.28 -4.58
C VAL A 2 -22.23 4.88 -4.31
N GLY A 3 -21.49 4.31 -5.24
CA GLY A 3 -20.93 2.96 -5.07
C GLY A 3 -19.59 2.73 -5.75
N THR A 4 -19.03 1.55 -5.53
CA THR A 4 -17.80 1.08 -6.18
C THR A 4 -17.89 -0.41 -6.51
N GLU A 5 -16.85 -1.00 -7.08
CA GLU A 5 -16.84 -2.40 -7.51
C GLU A 5 -15.60 -3.13 -7.01
N PHE A 6 -15.78 -4.35 -6.49
CA PHE A 6 -14.64 -5.24 -6.25
C PHE A 6 -14.24 -5.93 -7.54
N ILE A 7 -13.05 -5.57 -8.03
CA ILE A 7 -12.55 -6.05 -9.31
C ILE A 7 -11.78 -7.36 -9.09
N LYS A 8 -12.05 -8.36 -9.94
CA LYS A 8 -11.33 -9.64 -9.91
C LYS A 8 -9.81 -9.43 -10.06
N GLY A 9 -9.04 -9.99 -9.14
CA GLY A 9 -7.57 -9.88 -9.13
C GLY A 9 -7.03 -8.63 -8.40
N GLN A 10 -7.90 -7.74 -7.94
CA GLN A 10 -7.50 -6.63 -7.09
C GLN A 10 -7.09 -7.15 -5.70
N GLY A 11 -5.91 -6.73 -5.22
CA GLY A 11 -5.45 -7.11 -3.88
C GLY A 11 -6.32 -6.50 -2.77
N LEU A 12 -6.42 -7.19 -1.62
CA LEU A 12 -7.32 -6.80 -0.52
C LEU A 12 -7.10 -5.35 -0.05
N GLY A 13 -5.86 -4.87 0.06
CA GLY A 13 -5.59 -3.50 0.45
C GLY A 13 -6.27 -2.48 -0.47
N ASN A 14 -6.20 -2.70 -1.79
CA ASN A 14 -6.85 -1.84 -2.77
C ASN A 14 -8.39 -1.98 -2.72
N GLN A 15 -8.90 -3.20 -2.53
CA GLN A 15 -10.34 -3.43 -2.34
C GLN A 15 -10.88 -2.65 -1.13
N LEU A 16 -10.16 -2.68 0.00
CA LEU A 16 -10.51 -1.91 1.19
C LEU A 16 -10.44 -0.41 0.96
N PHE A 17 -9.47 0.09 0.18
CA PHE A 17 -9.41 1.51 -0.17
C PHE A 17 -10.61 1.94 -1.00
N CYS A 18 -10.97 1.19 -2.05
CA CYS A 18 -12.16 1.48 -2.85
C CYS A 18 -13.41 1.47 -1.96
N TYR A 19 -13.58 0.43 -1.14
CA TYR A 19 -14.71 0.29 -0.22
C TYR A 19 -14.81 1.46 0.77
N VAL A 20 -13.74 1.75 1.51
CA VAL A 20 -13.73 2.79 2.56
C VAL A 20 -13.93 4.16 1.94
N SER A 21 -13.18 4.51 0.90
CA SER A 21 -13.29 5.82 0.26
C SER A 21 -14.68 6.05 -0.34
N ALA A 22 -15.24 5.06 -1.05
CA ALA A 22 -16.59 5.18 -1.60
C ALA A 22 -17.66 5.31 -0.52
N ARG A 23 -17.52 4.57 0.59
CA ARG A 23 -18.46 4.64 1.71
C ARG A 23 -18.39 5.99 2.43
N CYS A 24 -17.19 6.51 2.66
CA CYS A 24 -16.97 7.84 3.25
C CYS A 24 -17.50 8.96 2.36
N ILE A 25 -17.21 8.92 1.06
CA ILE A 25 -17.71 9.91 0.09
C ILE A 25 -19.24 9.89 0.02
N ALA A 26 -19.86 8.70 -0.03
CA ALA A 26 -21.31 8.58 0.01
C ALA A 26 -21.90 9.21 1.29
N MET A 27 -21.26 8.98 2.44
CA MET A 27 -21.65 9.55 3.73
C MET A 27 -21.52 11.07 3.77
N ASP A 28 -20.41 11.61 3.27
CA ASP A 28 -20.17 13.07 3.19
C ASP A 28 -21.20 13.79 2.32
N MET A 29 -21.67 13.11 1.27
CA MET A 29 -22.64 13.66 0.31
C MET A 29 -24.10 13.39 0.70
N GLY A 30 -24.35 12.67 1.78
CA GLY A 30 -25.71 12.28 2.21
C GLY A 30 -26.39 11.28 1.29
N TYR A 31 -25.62 10.50 0.53
CA TYR A 31 -26.12 9.48 -0.39
C TYR A 31 -26.05 8.08 0.22
N GLN A 32 -26.94 7.20 -0.26
CA GLN A 32 -26.85 5.77 0.06
C GLN A 32 -25.54 5.18 -0.50
N PHE A 33 -24.97 4.19 0.19
CA PHE A 33 -23.78 3.46 -0.26
C PHE A 33 -24.13 2.08 -0.84
N GLY A 34 -23.40 1.65 -1.88
CA GLY A 34 -23.53 0.31 -2.44
C GLY A 34 -22.27 -0.22 -3.11
N THR A 35 -22.23 -1.52 -3.39
CA THR A 35 -21.10 -2.16 -4.06
C THR A 35 -21.53 -3.20 -5.09
N ALA A 36 -20.78 -3.26 -6.19
CA ALA A 36 -20.86 -4.31 -7.21
C ALA A 36 -19.75 -5.37 -7.00
N GLY A 37 -19.97 -6.58 -7.50
CA GLY A 37 -18.96 -7.65 -7.50
C GLY A 37 -18.62 -8.17 -6.09
N GLN A 38 -19.58 -8.16 -5.15
CA GLN A 38 -19.34 -8.52 -3.75
C GLN A 38 -18.70 -9.92 -3.59
N GLU A 39 -18.92 -10.84 -4.53
CA GLU A 39 -18.30 -12.16 -4.56
C GLU A 39 -16.79 -12.15 -4.82
N GLN A 40 -16.21 -11.03 -5.25
CA GLN A 40 -14.76 -10.86 -5.46
C GLN A 40 -14.04 -10.35 -4.21
N LEU A 41 -14.76 -9.90 -3.17
CA LEU A 41 -14.16 -9.35 -1.96
C LEU A 41 -13.28 -10.38 -1.25
N ALA A 42 -12.02 -10.05 -1.02
CA ALA A 42 -11.01 -10.90 -0.39
C ALA A 42 -10.89 -12.31 -1.01
N VAL A 43 -11.25 -12.42 -2.29
CA VAL A 43 -11.02 -13.61 -3.09
C VAL A 43 -9.76 -13.40 -3.93
N ASN A 44 -8.80 -14.32 -3.79
CA ASN A 44 -7.58 -14.33 -4.58
C ASN A 44 -7.25 -15.75 -5.06
N ILE A 45 -6.15 -15.91 -5.80
CA ILE A 45 -5.73 -17.20 -6.36
C ILE A 45 -5.44 -18.27 -5.29
N HIS A 46 -5.19 -17.87 -4.05
CA HIS A 46 -4.85 -18.74 -2.91
C HIS A 46 -6.01 -18.96 -1.94
N SER A 47 -7.06 -18.14 -1.97
CA SER A 47 -8.21 -18.25 -1.06
C SER A 47 -9.50 -17.71 -1.67
N LYS A 48 -10.58 -18.49 -1.52
CA LYS A 48 -11.96 -18.10 -1.87
C LYS A 48 -12.86 -17.90 -0.65
N LYS A 49 -12.28 -17.77 0.55
CA LYS A 49 -13.04 -17.68 1.80
C LYS A 49 -13.70 -16.30 2.01
N GLY A 50 -13.41 -15.32 1.15
CA GLY A 50 -13.87 -13.94 1.30
C GLY A 50 -13.38 -13.29 2.60
N MET A 51 -14.05 -12.22 3.04
CA MET A 51 -13.77 -11.53 4.31
C MET A 51 -14.37 -12.26 5.51
N TYR A 52 -14.08 -13.55 5.68
CA TYR A 52 -14.69 -14.39 6.72
C TYR A 52 -14.47 -13.92 8.16
N PHE A 53 -13.44 -13.10 8.40
CA PHE A 53 -13.01 -12.63 9.72
C PHE A 53 -13.50 -11.22 10.09
N MET A 54 -14.33 -10.60 9.24
CA MET A 54 -14.98 -9.31 9.51
C MET A 54 -16.44 -9.36 9.04
N ASP A 55 -17.35 -8.74 9.79
CA ASP A 55 -18.74 -8.54 9.34
C ASP A 55 -18.86 -7.19 8.63
N MET A 56 -18.43 -7.16 7.36
CA MET A 56 -18.46 -5.95 6.55
C MET A 56 -19.87 -5.70 6.00
N ASP A 57 -20.40 -4.52 6.26
CA ASP A 57 -21.59 -4.00 5.58
C ASP A 57 -21.21 -3.49 4.19
N MET A 58 -21.60 -4.24 3.17
CA MET A 58 -21.25 -4.01 1.77
C MET A 58 -22.13 -2.95 1.08
N GLY A 59 -23.06 -2.35 1.82
CA GLY A 59 -24.08 -1.46 1.25
C GLY A 59 -25.07 -2.22 0.37
N VAL A 60 -25.80 -1.47 -0.46
CA VAL A 60 -26.74 -2.05 -1.43
C VAL A 60 -26.00 -2.87 -2.48
N PRO A 61 -26.40 -4.12 -2.74
CA PRO A 61 -25.87 -4.91 -3.86
C PRO A 61 -26.24 -4.28 -5.20
N ILE A 62 -25.23 -4.06 -6.05
CA ILE A 62 -25.40 -3.50 -7.39
C ILE A 62 -25.22 -4.64 -8.41
N GLU A 63 -26.34 -5.24 -8.82
CA GLU A 63 -26.36 -6.35 -9.79
C GLU A 63 -26.27 -5.87 -11.24
N ASP A 64 -26.93 -4.75 -11.56
CA ASP A 64 -26.86 -4.10 -12.88
C ASP A 64 -26.24 -2.70 -12.76
N LYS A 65 -25.08 -2.53 -13.39
CA LYS A 65 -24.33 -1.26 -13.41
C LYS A 65 -24.81 -0.31 -14.52
N SER A 66 -25.65 -0.77 -15.47
CA SER A 66 -26.03 -0.01 -16.66
C SER A 66 -26.78 1.30 -16.36
N GLY A 67 -27.49 1.35 -15.24
CA GLY A 67 -28.22 2.53 -14.77
C GLY A 67 -27.38 3.57 -14.02
N TYR A 68 -26.09 3.34 -13.81
CA TYR A 68 -25.24 4.23 -13.03
C TYR A 68 -24.36 5.11 -13.92
N LYS A 69 -24.19 6.37 -13.51
CA LYS A 69 -23.09 7.20 -14.01
C LYS A 69 -21.76 6.63 -13.53
N VAL A 70 -20.69 6.86 -14.28
CA VAL A 70 -19.34 6.44 -13.90
C VAL A 70 -18.47 7.66 -13.70
N TYR A 71 -17.85 7.76 -12.54
CA TYR A 71 -16.82 8.72 -12.25
C TYR A 71 -15.47 8.01 -12.10
N GLN A 72 -14.49 8.47 -12.88
CA GLN A 72 -13.11 8.00 -12.79
C GLN A 72 -12.31 9.07 -12.07
N GLU A 73 -11.76 8.72 -10.90
CA GLU A 73 -10.82 9.56 -10.18
C GLU A 73 -9.69 10.02 -11.11
N LYS A 74 -9.40 11.31 -11.09
CA LYS A 74 -8.33 11.88 -11.92
C LYS A 74 -7.03 11.14 -11.70
N GLU A 75 -6.46 10.74 -12.82
CA GLU A 75 -5.18 10.10 -12.88
C GLU A 75 -4.13 11.07 -13.44
N LYS A 76 -2.94 11.06 -12.84
CA LYS A 76 -1.75 11.69 -13.40
C LYS A 76 -0.63 10.67 -13.44
N ARG A 77 -0.02 10.51 -14.62
CA ARG A 77 1.10 9.59 -14.83
C ARG A 77 2.31 10.31 -15.39
N ILE A 78 3.48 9.92 -14.90
CA ILE A 78 4.78 10.31 -15.46
C ILE A 78 5.53 9.09 -15.97
N TYR A 79 6.14 9.19 -17.15
CA TYR A 79 6.92 8.14 -17.79
C TYR A 79 8.39 8.30 -17.41
N LEU A 80 8.96 7.24 -16.80
CA LEU A 80 10.29 7.27 -16.21
C LEU A 80 11.18 6.16 -16.77
N LYS A 81 12.47 6.45 -16.98
CA LYS A 81 13.46 5.43 -17.39
C LYS A 81 13.95 4.53 -16.24
N SER A 82 13.37 4.65 -15.05
CA SER A 82 13.77 3.89 -13.85
C SER A 82 13.49 2.40 -13.96
N CYS A 83 12.46 2.00 -14.72
CA CYS A 83 12.15 0.61 -15.05
C CYS A 83 11.27 0.56 -16.30
N ALA A 84 11.24 -0.59 -16.99
CA ALA A 84 10.45 -0.78 -18.19
C ALA A 84 8.94 -0.57 -17.93
N HIS A 85 8.45 -0.98 -16.74
CA HIS A 85 7.06 -0.77 -16.36
C HIS A 85 6.64 0.70 -16.45
N ASP A 86 7.41 1.62 -15.87
CA ASP A 86 7.08 3.05 -15.87
C ASP A 86 7.31 3.69 -17.24
N MET A 87 8.16 3.11 -18.09
CA MET A 87 8.31 3.55 -19.47
C MET A 87 7.08 3.23 -20.32
N VAL A 88 6.43 2.09 -20.06
CA VAL A 88 5.26 1.61 -20.82
C VAL A 88 3.96 2.16 -20.25
N HIS A 89 3.75 2.00 -18.95
CA HIS A 89 2.47 2.28 -18.29
C HIS A 89 2.46 3.62 -17.55
N GLY A 90 3.61 4.26 -17.37
CA GLY A 90 3.74 5.43 -16.52
C GLY A 90 3.64 5.10 -15.02
N CYS A 91 4.27 5.92 -14.21
CA CYS A 91 4.16 5.92 -12.76
C CYS A 91 2.99 6.82 -12.35
N TYR A 92 2.04 6.29 -11.57
CA TYR A 92 0.92 7.05 -11.03
C TYR A 92 1.41 8.00 -9.93
N VAL A 93 1.14 9.30 -10.08
CA VAL A 93 1.61 10.37 -9.19
C VAL A 93 0.49 11.34 -8.80
N ALA A 94 -0.78 10.97 -9.01
CA ALA A 94 -1.88 11.84 -8.66
C ALA A 94 -1.96 12.08 -7.14
N ASP A 95 -2.55 13.21 -6.79
CA ASP A 95 -2.98 13.56 -5.43
C ASP A 95 -4.45 13.15 -5.24
N ASN A 96 -5.11 13.65 -4.19
CA ASN A 96 -6.56 13.62 -4.08
C ASN A 96 -7.22 14.42 -5.23
N ASP A 97 -8.41 13.97 -5.61
CA ASP A 97 -9.30 14.61 -6.57
C ASP A 97 -10.51 15.20 -5.87
N GLU A 98 -10.56 16.53 -5.76
CA GLU A 98 -11.67 17.23 -5.08
C GLU A 98 -12.98 17.16 -5.86
N ASP A 99 -12.92 16.97 -7.18
CA ASP A 99 -14.12 16.98 -8.02
C ASP A 99 -15.03 15.77 -7.74
N ILE A 100 -14.51 14.76 -7.02
CA ILE A 100 -15.28 13.58 -6.62
C ILE A 100 -16.44 13.96 -5.69
N TYR A 101 -16.35 15.08 -4.97
CA TYR A 101 -17.42 15.61 -4.13
C TYR A 101 -18.47 16.41 -4.91
N GLY A 102 -18.30 16.55 -6.24
CA GLY A 102 -19.27 17.15 -7.15
C GLY A 102 -20.09 16.14 -7.94
N ILE A 103 -19.97 14.84 -7.67
CA ILE A 103 -20.74 13.80 -8.37
C ILE A 103 -22.22 13.85 -7.97
N GLU A 104 -23.09 13.29 -8.81
CA GLU A 104 -24.51 13.19 -8.53
C GLU A 104 -24.86 11.84 -7.88
N ASP A 105 -26.06 11.77 -7.33
CA ASP A 105 -26.65 10.50 -6.90
C ASP A 105 -26.78 9.52 -8.08
N GLY A 106 -26.53 8.23 -7.83
CA GLY A 106 -26.52 7.20 -8.88
C GLY A 106 -25.18 7.10 -9.62
N THR A 107 -24.05 7.31 -8.93
CA THR A 107 -22.70 7.28 -9.52
C THR A 107 -21.84 6.15 -8.94
N LEU A 108 -21.20 5.38 -9.81
CA LEU A 108 -20.12 4.45 -9.46
C LEU A 108 -18.77 5.15 -9.59
N ILE A 109 -17.98 5.13 -8.52
CA ILE A 109 -16.64 5.69 -8.49
C ILE A 109 -15.58 4.60 -8.66
N TYR A 110 -14.58 4.90 -9.47
CA TYR A 110 -13.43 4.05 -9.78
C TYR A 110 -12.16 4.88 -9.72
N GLY A 111 -11.05 4.26 -9.35
CA GLY A 111 -9.77 4.95 -9.21
C GLY A 111 -8.78 4.20 -8.35
N ASN A 112 -7.72 4.89 -7.96
CA ASN A 112 -6.83 4.40 -6.92
C ASN A 112 -7.50 4.55 -5.55
N LEU A 113 -8.19 5.68 -5.33
CA LEU A 113 -9.01 5.98 -4.16
C LEU A 113 -8.28 5.78 -2.82
N GLN A 114 -6.97 6.03 -2.79
CA GLN A 114 -6.14 5.82 -1.60
C GLN A 114 -5.83 7.11 -0.84
N ALA A 115 -6.33 8.26 -1.29
CA ALA A 115 -6.01 9.52 -0.65
C ALA A 115 -6.67 9.59 0.72
N GLU A 116 -5.85 9.83 1.74
CA GLU A 116 -6.31 9.93 3.14
C GLU A 116 -7.48 10.91 3.32
N LYS A 117 -7.47 11.99 2.53
CA LYS A 117 -8.49 13.03 2.58
C LYS A 117 -9.91 12.49 2.36
N TYR A 118 -10.09 11.41 1.62
CA TYR A 118 -11.42 10.84 1.36
C TYR A 118 -12.05 10.18 2.58
N PHE A 119 -11.26 9.79 3.58
CA PHE A 119 -11.74 8.91 4.66
C PHE A 119 -11.24 9.28 6.06
N LEU A 120 -10.25 10.18 6.20
CA LEU A 120 -9.65 10.51 7.50
C LEU A 120 -10.66 10.99 8.53
N ALA A 121 -11.63 11.81 8.10
CA ALA A 121 -12.67 12.37 8.96
C ALA A 121 -13.55 11.28 9.62
N HIS A 122 -13.63 10.09 9.00
CA HIS A 122 -14.48 8.97 9.40
C HIS A 122 -13.70 7.84 10.08
N LYS A 123 -12.52 8.14 10.65
CA LYS A 123 -11.64 7.12 11.24
C LYS A 123 -12.35 6.26 12.30
N LYS A 124 -13.28 6.84 13.07
CA LYS A 124 -14.01 6.12 14.12
C LYS A 124 -14.98 5.10 13.51
N GLU A 125 -15.71 5.51 12.49
CA GLU A 125 -16.66 4.69 11.75
C GLU A 125 -15.93 3.53 11.04
N ILE A 126 -14.80 3.83 10.39
CA ILE A 126 -13.98 2.85 9.69
C ILE A 126 -13.48 1.75 10.64
N LYS A 127 -13.14 2.10 11.89
CA LYS A 127 -12.73 1.11 12.89
C LYS A 127 -13.86 0.13 13.23
N GLU A 128 -15.11 0.57 13.25
CA GLU A 128 -16.24 -0.34 13.45
C GLU A 128 -16.56 -1.13 12.18
N TRP A 129 -16.46 -0.53 10.99
CA TRP A 129 -16.72 -1.23 9.72
C TRP A 129 -15.70 -2.35 9.43
N LEU A 130 -14.43 -2.13 9.81
CA LEU A 130 -13.34 -3.09 9.61
C LEU A 130 -12.99 -3.85 10.90
N LYS A 131 -13.98 -4.00 11.80
CA LYS A 131 -13.79 -4.69 13.06
C LYS A 131 -13.61 -6.19 12.84
N VAL A 132 -12.50 -6.72 13.36
CA VAL A 132 -12.23 -8.16 13.36
C VAL A 132 -13.16 -8.84 14.36
N LYS A 133 -13.76 -9.97 13.97
CA LYS A 133 -14.60 -10.76 14.88
C LYS A 133 -13.76 -11.32 16.02
N LYS A 134 -14.35 -11.43 17.20
CA LYS A 134 -13.63 -11.78 18.44
C LYS A 134 -12.87 -13.11 18.34
N GLU A 135 -13.42 -14.08 17.64
CA GLU A 135 -12.82 -15.40 17.42
C GLU A 135 -11.60 -15.42 16.50
N TYR A 136 -11.38 -14.35 15.72
CA TYR A 136 -10.20 -14.17 14.87
C TYR A 136 -9.22 -13.12 15.41
N ASP A 137 -9.62 -12.29 16.37
CA ASP A 137 -8.74 -11.30 16.98
C ASP A 137 -7.72 -11.99 17.92
N SER A 138 -6.47 -11.51 17.90
CA SER A 138 -5.36 -12.13 18.63
C SER A 138 -4.32 -11.09 18.99
N TYR A 139 -3.81 -11.18 20.22
CA TYR A 139 -2.76 -10.31 20.77
C TYR A 139 -1.45 -11.06 20.98
N GLU A 140 -1.30 -12.24 20.36
CA GLU A 140 -0.10 -13.10 20.47
C GLU A 140 1.20 -12.33 20.18
N TYR A 141 1.16 -11.41 19.21
CA TYR A 141 2.31 -10.63 18.77
C TYR A 141 2.29 -9.15 19.23
N THR A 142 1.65 -8.86 20.37
CA THR A 142 1.48 -7.50 20.92
C THR A 142 2.45 -7.16 22.08
N ARG A 143 3.58 -7.88 22.17
CA ARG A 143 4.60 -7.66 23.21
C ARG A 143 5.21 -6.25 23.12
N ASP A 144 5.57 -5.67 24.27
CA ASP A 144 6.11 -4.29 24.34
C ASP A 144 7.52 -4.12 23.74
N ASN A 145 8.25 -5.21 23.51
CA ASN A 145 9.57 -5.22 22.87
C ASN A 145 9.54 -5.85 21.47
N LEU A 146 8.38 -6.04 20.85
CA LEU A 146 8.28 -6.69 19.54
C LEU A 146 7.86 -5.68 18.46
N CYS A 147 8.65 -5.63 17.40
CA CYS A 147 8.34 -4.92 16.16
C CYS A 147 7.97 -5.92 15.06
N ILE A 148 6.81 -5.69 14.42
CA ILE A 148 6.38 -6.48 13.26
C ILE A 148 6.83 -5.79 11.98
N ILE A 149 7.47 -6.54 11.09
CA ILE A 149 7.93 -6.10 9.79
C ILE A 149 7.00 -6.70 8.73
N ASN A 150 6.25 -5.86 8.01
CA ASN A 150 5.48 -6.31 6.86
C ASN A 150 6.36 -6.27 5.61
N VAL A 151 6.85 -7.43 5.16
CA VAL A 151 7.58 -7.53 3.88
C VAL A 151 6.60 -7.94 2.79
N ARG A 152 6.57 -7.21 1.69
CA ARG A 152 5.83 -7.59 0.48
C ARG A 152 6.81 -8.18 -0.52
N GLY A 153 6.69 -9.48 -0.77
CA GLY A 153 7.40 -10.17 -1.84
C GLY A 153 6.47 -10.46 -3.02
N GLY A 154 6.40 -11.72 -3.43
CA GLY A 154 5.60 -12.13 -4.58
C GLY A 154 6.04 -11.39 -5.84
N GLU A 155 5.08 -10.79 -6.54
CA GLU A 155 5.32 -10.02 -7.77
C GLU A 155 6.26 -8.82 -7.56
N TYR A 156 6.38 -8.29 -6.33
CA TYR A 156 7.28 -7.17 -6.05
C TYR A 156 8.72 -7.63 -6.17
N SER A 157 9.02 -8.86 -5.73
CA SER A 157 10.38 -9.39 -5.56
C SER A 157 11.19 -9.49 -6.86
N ASP A 158 10.51 -9.45 -8.01
CA ASP A 158 11.10 -9.46 -9.34
C ASP A 158 11.34 -8.03 -9.90
N ASN A 159 10.86 -6.97 -9.23
CA ASN A 159 10.96 -5.59 -9.69
C ASN A 159 11.84 -4.73 -8.76
N ARG A 160 13.07 -4.43 -9.20
CA ARG A 160 14.05 -3.65 -8.41
C ARG A 160 13.61 -2.22 -8.09
N ALA A 161 12.78 -1.58 -8.91
CA ALA A 161 12.28 -0.24 -8.63
C ALA A 161 11.22 -0.22 -7.51
N LEU A 162 10.55 -1.36 -7.30
CA LEU A 162 9.45 -1.54 -6.36
C LEU A 162 9.85 -2.31 -5.09
N PHE A 163 10.69 -3.35 -5.20
CA PHE A 163 11.10 -4.19 -4.08
C PHE A 163 12.07 -3.48 -3.14
N LEU A 164 11.61 -3.13 -1.94
CA LEU A 164 12.40 -2.40 -0.95
C LEU A 164 13.69 -3.15 -0.61
N GLN A 165 14.83 -2.44 -0.65
CA GLN A 165 16.15 -3.03 -0.45
C GLN A 165 16.50 -3.25 1.02
N LYS A 166 17.46 -4.13 1.31
CA LYS A 166 17.90 -4.49 2.68
C LYS A 166 18.13 -3.27 3.56
N LYS A 167 18.75 -2.23 3.00
CA LYS A 167 19.07 -0.99 3.69
C LYS A 167 17.84 -0.31 4.32
N TYR A 168 16.71 -0.26 3.60
CA TYR A 168 15.48 0.32 4.14
C TYR A 168 15.08 -0.36 5.44
N TRP A 169 15.05 -1.70 5.43
CA TRP A 169 14.67 -2.49 6.58
C TRP A 169 15.65 -2.36 7.74
N THR A 170 16.96 -2.45 7.48
CA THR A 170 17.97 -2.39 8.55
C THR A 170 18.02 -1.02 9.20
N ASP A 171 17.92 0.07 8.43
CA ASP A 171 17.87 1.43 8.97
C ASP A 171 16.60 1.63 9.83
N ALA A 172 15.45 1.09 9.39
CA ALA A 172 14.20 1.18 10.14
C ALA A 172 14.27 0.37 11.46
N MET A 173 14.90 -0.81 11.42
CA MET A 173 15.17 -1.60 12.62
C MET A 173 16.09 -0.88 13.60
N GLU A 174 17.10 -0.15 13.12
CA GLU A 174 17.95 0.69 13.96
C GLU A 174 17.15 1.79 14.66
N HIS A 175 16.23 2.46 13.95
CA HIS A 175 15.35 3.44 14.56
C HIS A 175 14.46 2.83 15.64
N MET A 176 13.87 1.66 15.38
CA MET A 176 13.08 0.95 16.39
C MET A 176 13.94 0.59 17.62
N ARG A 177 15.20 0.18 17.44
CA ARG A 177 16.13 -0.07 18.55
C ARG A 177 16.55 1.19 19.32
N ARG A 178 16.57 2.37 18.68
CA ARG A 178 16.79 3.65 19.37
C ARG A 178 15.61 4.01 20.28
N ILE A 179 14.38 3.67 19.88
CA ILE A 179 13.19 3.81 20.73
C ILE A 179 13.26 2.82 21.89
N ARG A 180 13.66 1.57 21.62
CA ARG A 180 13.72 0.51 22.61
C ARG A 180 14.92 -0.44 22.37
N PRO A 181 15.97 -0.41 23.21
CA PRO A 181 17.21 -1.17 22.96
C PRO A 181 17.06 -2.70 22.88
N ASP A 182 16.10 -3.28 23.60
CA ASP A 182 15.78 -4.73 23.61
C ASP A 182 14.76 -5.14 22.53
N MET A 183 14.59 -4.34 21.46
CA MET A 183 13.61 -4.60 20.41
C MET A 183 13.93 -5.89 19.64
N GLU A 184 12.97 -6.80 19.63
CA GLU A 184 12.88 -8.00 18.81
C GLU A 184 12.09 -7.72 17.52
N PHE A 185 12.32 -8.54 16.49
CA PHE A 185 11.69 -8.37 15.19
C PHE A 185 11.09 -9.69 14.70
N ARG A 186 9.92 -9.61 14.07
CA ARG A 186 9.27 -10.71 13.37
C ARG A 186 8.72 -10.23 12.04
N ILE A 187 8.82 -11.04 10.99
CA ILE A 187 8.35 -10.70 9.65
C ILE A 187 7.02 -11.39 9.38
N VAL A 188 6.04 -10.60 8.91
CA VAL A 188 4.82 -11.06 8.26
C VAL A 188 4.95 -10.77 6.77
N THR A 189 4.81 -11.79 5.94
CA THR A 189 5.09 -11.71 4.49
C THR A 189 4.24 -12.69 3.71
N ASP A 190 3.94 -12.35 2.46
CA ASP A 190 3.39 -13.28 1.47
C ASP A 190 4.47 -14.16 0.80
N ASP A 191 5.75 -13.84 1.03
CA ASP A 191 6.89 -14.53 0.46
C ASP A 191 8.02 -14.68 1.50
N VAL A 192 8.01 -15.82 2.19
CA VAL A 192 8.99 -16.18 3.21
C VAL A 192 10.40 -16.31 2.61
N ALA A 193 10.51 -16.78 1.36
CA ALA A 193 11.79 -16.98 0.72
C ALA A 193 12.47 -15.65 0.37
N ALA A 194 11.70 -14.68 -0.14
CA ALA A 194 12.19 -13.33 -0.40
C ALA A 194 12.52 -12.59 0.91
N ALA A 195 11.69 -12.74 1.96
CA ALA A 195 11.95 -12.15 3.27
C ALA A 195 13.26 -12.67 3.91
N LYS A 196 13.46 -13.99 3.95
CA LYS A 196 14.70 -14.59 4.48
C LYS A 196 15.95 -14.21 3.70
N ARG A 197 15.79 -13.90 2.40
CA ARG A 197 16.87 -13.44 1.53
C ARG A 197 17.32 -12.02 1.88
N ILE A 198 16.37 -11.13 2.18
CA ILE A 198 16.67 -9.73 2.45
C ILE A 198 17.02 -9.47 3.92
N LEU A 199 16.41 -10.22 4.84
CA LEU A 199 16.58 -10.15 6.29
C LEU A 199 16.86 -11.54 6.87
N PRO A 200 18.04 -12.12 6.61
CA PRO A 200 18.40 -13.42 7.18
C PRO A 200 18.48 -13.34 8.71
N GLY A 201 18.05 -14.40 9.40
CA GLY A 201 18.08 -14.51 10.86
C GLY A 201 16.86 -13.93 11.59
N ILE A 202 15.94 -13.27 10.89
CA ILE A 202 14.66 -12.84 11.46
C ILE A 202 13.60 -13.89 11.12
N GLU A 203 12.80 -14.29 12.11
CA GLU A 203 11.70 -15.22 11.89
C GLU A 203 10.67 -14.59 10.94
N ALA A 204 10.35 -15.31 9.86
CA ALA A 204 9.38 -14.88 8.85
C ALA A 204 8.27 -15.92 8.72
N CYS A 205 7.03 -15.45 8.88
CA CYS A 205 5.83 -16.26 8.74
C CYS A 205 4.92 -15.70 7.64
N HIS A 206 4.22 -16.63 6.99
CA HIS A 206 3.03 -16.36 6.19
C HIS A 206 1.93 -17.24 6.78
N SER A 207 0.84 -16.64 7.24
CA SER A 207 -0.29 -17.37 7.81
C SER A 207 -1.54 -17.17 6.95
N GLU A 208 -2.69 -17.61 7.46
CA GLU A 208 -3.97 -17.27 6.84
C GLU A 208 -4.20 -15.75 6.89
N LEU A 209 -4.97 -15.25 5.92
CA LEU A 209 -5.27 -13.82 5.74
C LEU A 209 -5.64 -13.08 7.03
N ALA A 210 -6.52 -13.67 7.85
CA ALA A 210 -6.97 -13.09 9.11
C ALA A 210 -5.82 -12.91 10.11
N GLN A 211 -4.95 -13.92 10.23
CA GLN A 211 -3.82 -13.89 11.16
C GLN A 211 -2.79 -12.84 10.74
N ASP A 212 -2.47 -12.76 9.44
CA ASP A 212 -1.55 -11.74 8.92
C ASP A 212 -2.12 -10.33 9.16
N TYR A 213 -3.42 -10.13 8.92
CA TYR A 213 -4.10 -8.84 9.18
C TYR A 213 -4.06 -8.46 10.67
N VAL A 214 -4.45 -9.38 11.55
CA VAL A 214 -4.55 -9.16 13.00
C VAL A 214 -3.18 -8.94 13.64
N THR A 215 -2.16 -9.66 13.17
CA THR A 215 -0.78 -9.47 13.62
C THR A 215 -0.29 -8.04 13.35
N LEU A 216 -0.67 -7.46 12.20
CA LEU A 216 -0.36 -6.06 11.89
C LEU A 216 -1.23 -5.09 12.71
N LYS A 217 -2.55 -5.34 12.79
CA LYS A 217 -3.51 -4.49 13.53
C LYS A 217 -3.13 -4.33 14.99
N ASN A 218 -2.71 -5.41 15.65
CA ASN A 218 -2.43 -5.41 17.09
C ASN A 218 -0.94 -5.25 17.43
N ALA A 219 -0.08 -4.95 16.45
CA ALA A 219 1.32 -4.66 16.71
C ALA A 219 1.49 -3.33 17.45
N LYS A 220 2.53 -3.22 18.27
CA LYS A 220 2.92 -1.96 18.93
C LYS A 220 3.92 -1.14 18.09
N TYR A 221 4.77 -1.81 17.33
CA TYR A 221 5.74 -1.18 16.43
C TYR A 221 5.67 -1.85 15.07
N LEU A 222 5.62 -1.05 14.01
CA LEU A 222 5.47 -1.53 12.63
C LEU A 222 6.55 -0.94 11.73
N ILE A 223 7.17 -1.80 10.92
CA ILE A 223 7.93 -1.41 9.73
C ILE A 223 7.19 -1.96 8.52
N LEU A 224 6.64 -1.08 7.68
CA LEU A 224 5.75 -1.44 6.59
C LEU A 224 6.48 -1.55 5.26
N SER A 225 5.92 -2.34 4.34
CA SER A 225 6.25 -2.30 2.92
C SER A 225 5.50 -1.17 2.22
N ASN A 226 5.77 -0.99 0.93
CA ASN A 226 5.01 -0.14 0.01
C ASN A 226 3.77 -0.86 -0.55
N SER A 227 3.11 -1.68 0.27
CA SER A 227 1.88 -2.41 -0.07
C SER A 227 0.68 -1.78 0.63
N SER A 228 -0.45 -1.67 -0.08
CA SER A 228 -1.72 -1.22 0.50
C SER A 228 -2.28 -2.20 1.54
N PHE A 229 -1.86 -3.48 1.53
CA PHE A 229 -2.39 -4.50 2.46
C PHE A 229 -2.24 -4.10 3.93
N ALA A 230 -1.08 -3.55 4.30
CA ALA A 230 -0.78 -3.22 5.69
C ALA A 230 -1.36 -1.87 6.15
N PHE A 231 -1.95 -1.08 5.23
CA PHE A 231 -2.44 0.26 5.56
C PHE A 231 -3.58 0.20 6.58
N PHE A 232 -4.70 -0.45 6.25
CA PHE A 232 -5.87 -0.47 7.13
C PHE A 232 -5.61 -1.12 8.49
N PRO A 233 -4.87 -2.25 8.62
CA PRO A 233 -4.46 -2.76 9.92
C PRO A 233 -3.72 -1.70 10.77
N ALA A 234 -2.77 -0.97 10.18
CA ALA A 234 -2.03 0.07 10.88
C ALA A 234 -2.91 1.29 11.20
N PHE A 235 -3.77 1.70 10.27
CA PHE A 235 -4.66 2.86 10.39
C PHE A 235 -5.72 2.67 11.48
N THR A 236 -6.31 1.48 11.58
CA THR A 236 -7.35 1.15 12.57
C THR A 236 -6.81 0.62 13.89
N SER A 237 -5.49 0.43 14.00
CA SER A 237 -4.84 -0.08 15.21
C SER A 237 -5.14 0.77 16.45
N GLU A 238 -5.35 0.09 17.58
CA GLU A 238 -5.48 0.71 18.90
C GLU A 238 -4.21 0.55 19.75
N THR A 239 -3.26 -0.25 19.28
CA THR A 239 -2.06 -0.63 20.03
C THR A 239 -0.79 -0.01 19.47
N VAL A 240 -0.82 0.42 18.20
CA VAL A 240 0.36 0.92 17.51
C VAL A 240 0.88 2.21 18.15
N LYS A 241 2.19 2.25 18.38
CA LYS A 241 2.92 3.39 18.92
C LYS A 241 3.77 4.06 17.85
N THR A 242 4.32 3.28 16.91
CA THR A 242 5.16 3.82 15.84
C THR A 242 5.05 2.98 14.58
N VAL A 243 4.88 3.67 13.45
CA VAL A 243 4.86 3.08 12.10
C VAL A 243 5.97 3.74 11.28
N ILE A 244 6.88 2.93 10.73
CA ILE A 244 7.84 3.38 9.72
C ILE A 244 7.41 2.80 8.36
N ALA A 245 7.21 3.67 7.38
CA ALA A 245 6.86 3.36 6.00
C ALA A 245 7.94 3.90 5.03
N PRO A 246 8.02 3.39 3.80
CA PRO A 246 9.00 3.88 2.84
C PRO A 246 8.57 5.25 2.28
N LYS A 247 9.44 6.26 2.37
CA LYS A 247 9.24 7.55 1.68
C LYS A 247 9.19 7.32 0.16
N TYR A 248 8.30 8.05 -0.53
CA TYR A 248 7.96 7.89 -1.95
C TYR A 248 7.20 6.59 -2.29
N TRP A 249 6.81 5.82 -1.27
CA TRP A 249 5.96 4.64 -1.38
C TRP A 249 6.47 3.63 -2.43
N ALA A 250 5.73 3.41 -3.53
CA ALA A 250 6.03 2.41 -4.55
C ALA A 250 7.36 2.65 -5.30
N ARG A 251 7.98 3.83 -5.16
CA ARG A 251 9.23 4.20 -5.83
C ARG A 251 10.33 4.65 -4.89
N HIS A 252 10.30 4.19 -3.64
CA HIS A 252 11.35 4.45 -2.64
C HIS A 252 12.78 4.27 -3.20
N ASN A 253 13.01 3.23 -3.99
CA ASN A 253 14.35 2.90 -4.49
C ASN A 253 14.88 3.86 -5.57
N VAL A 254 13.98 4.50 -6.34
CA VAL A 254 14.34 5.18 -7.59
C VAL A 254 13.82 6.61 -7.68
N SER A 255 12.95 7.05 -6.76
CA SER A 255 12.39 8.39 -6.77
C SER A 255 13.46 9.45 -6.55
N ASP A 256 13.41 10.54 -7.32
CA ASP A 256 14.24 11.72 -7.12
C ASP A 256 13.48 12.87 -6.42
N GLY A 257 12.35 12.55 -5.78
CA GLY A 257 11.50 13.50 -5.06
C GLY A 257 10.02 13.37 -5.39
N TYR A 258 9.66 12.61 -6.44
CA TYR A 258 8.25 12.34 -6.76
C TYR A 258 7.65 11.23 -5.87
N TRP A 259 6.35 11.31 -5.66
CA TRP A 259 5.59 10.30 -4.90
C TRP A 259 4.81 9.36 -5.81
N ALA A 260 4.88 8.06 -5.53
CA ALA A 260 4.18 7.01 -6.26
C ALA A 260 3.28 6.20 -5.30
N SER A 261 2.09 6.68 -4.94
CA SER A 261 1.39 7.88 -5.41
C SER A 261 1.47 9.06 -4.42
N GLY A 262 1.08 10.27 -4.84
CA GLY A 262 0.89 11.42 -3.95
C GLY A 262 -0.19 11.19 -2.89
N GLN A 263 -1.09 10.24 -3.13
CA GLN A 263 -2.15 9.83 -2.20
C GLN A 263 -1.63 9.05 -0.99
N ASN A 264 -0.43 8.44 -1.07
CA ASN A 264 0.09 7.53 -0.05
C ASN A 264 0.91 8.24 1.04
N ILE A 265 0.54 9.47 1.40
CA ILE A 265 1.11 10.25 2.50
C ILE A 265 0.04 10.41 3.59
N TYR A 266 0.15 9.56 4.61
CA TYR A 266 -0.82 9.33 5.67
C TYR A 266 -0.35 9.89 7.01
N GLU A 267 -1.27 10.50 7.75
CA GLU A 267 -1.03 10.99 9.11
C GLU A 267 -0.69 9.85 10.08
N GLY A 268 0.18 10.16 11.05
CA GLY A 268 0.62 9.22 12.08
C GLY A 268 1.70 8.22 11.62
N PHE A 269 2.13 8.27 10.36
CA PHE A 269 3.24 7.45 9.87
C PHE A 269 4.53 8.27 9.80
N LEU A 270 5.67 7.61 10.05
CA LEU A 270 7.00 8.12 9.75
C LEU A 270 7.49 7.54 8.44
N TYR A 271 8.07 8.37 7.58
CA TYR A 271 8.53 8.01 6.26
C TYR A 271 10.05 8.00 6.19
N GLN A 272 10.63 6.82 5.93
CA GLN A 272 12.08 6.69 5.82
C GLN A 272 12.57 6.89 4.39
N ASP A 273 13.56 7.77 4.20
CA ASP A 273 14.24 7.92 2.91
C ASP A 273 15.36 6.88 2.70
N ARG A 274 16.04 6.93 1.55
CA ARG A 274 17.12 6.00 1.21
C ARG A 274 18.39 6.18 2.04
N GLN A 275 18.51 7.29 2.76
CA GLN A 275 19.61 7.60 3.67
C GLN A 275 19.30 7.15 5.10
N GLY A 276 18.09 6.65 5.36
CA GLY A 276 17.65 6.24 6.68
C GLY A 276 17.12 7.39 7.53
N ARG A 277 16.83 8.56 6.94
CA ARG A 277 16.22 9.69 7.68
C ARG A 277 14.71 9.52 7.73
N LEU A 278 14.10 9.84 8.87
CA LEU A 278 12.65 9.79 9.08
C LEU A 278 12.05 11.18 8.89
N PHE A 279 10.85 11.20 8.29
CA PHE A 279 10.07 12.40 8.01
C PHE A 279 8.62 12.14 8.44
N ASP A 280 7.94 13.15 8.99
CA ASP A 280 6.51 13.07 9.19
C ASP A 280 5.71 13.28 7.87
N ALA A 281 4.40 13.07 7.93
CA ALA A 281 3.51 13.26 6.78
C ALA A 281 3.52 14.71 6.28
N GLY A 282 3.58 15.69 7.18
CA GLY A 282 3.60 17.11 6.84
C GLY A 282 4.86 17.52 6.09
N GLU A 283 6.03 17.07 6.53
CA GLU A 283 7.30 17.20 5.84
C GLU A 283 7.24 16.58 4.44
N CYS A 284 6.73 15.35 4.32
CA CYS A 284 6.57 14.68 3.03
C CYS A 284 5.68 15.47 2.06
N ARG A 285 4.54 16.00 2.54
CA ARG A 285 3.63 16.81 1.70
C ARG A 285 4.28 18.13 1.27
N ARG A 286 4.99 18.82 2.17
CA ARG A 286 5.73 20.05 1.83
C ARG A 286 6.80 19.81 0.77
N GLU A 287 7.58 18.74 0.91
CA GLU A 287 8.57 18.36 -0.10
C GLU A 287 7.91 18.01 -1.45
N TRP A 288 6.80 17.27 -1.42
CA TRP A 288 6.07 16.90 -2.63
C TRP A 288 5.48 18.11 -3.36
N ILE A 289 4.91 19.07 -2.62
CA ILE A 289 4.44 20.35 -3.17
C ILE A 289 5.62 21.11 -3.80
N SER A 290 6.72 21.28 -3.06
CA SER A 290 7.91 21.95 -3.59
C SER A 290 8.46 21.26 -4.84
N TYR A 291 8.39 19.93 -4.93
CA TYR A 291 8.87 19.19 -6.09
C TYR A 291 8.02 19.50 -7.33
N LYS A 292 6.70 19.57 -7.17
CA LYS A 292 5.76 19.93 -8.25
C LYS A 292 5.96 21.37 -8.72
N GLU A 293 6.06 22.31 -7.79
CA GLU A 293 6.24 23.75 -8.08
C GLU A 293 7.54 24.07 -8.82
N LYS A 294 8.61 23.30 -8.55
CA LYS A 294 9.89 23.40 -9.27
C LYS A 294 9.87 22.74 -10.65
N GLY A 295 8.70 22.31 -11.13
CA GLY A 295 8.53 21.69 -12.44
C GLY A 295 9.03 20.25 -12.52
N GLY A 296 9.16 19.54 -11.40
CA GLY A 296 9.70 18.17 -11.35
C GLY A 296 8.96 17.16 -12.24
N LEU A 297 7.71 17.45 -12.62
CA LEU A 297 6.88 16.61 -13.49
C LEU A 297 6.90 17.02 -14.97
N ALA A 298 7.31 18.25 -15.32
CA ALA A 298 7.02 18.88 -16.61
C ALA A 298 7.60 18.15 -17.84
N THR A 299 8.74 17.47 -17.71
CA THR A 299 9.41 16.78 -18.83
C THR A 299 9.06 15.30 -18.93
N ARG A 300 8.25 14.78 -18.02
CA ARG A 300 8.05 13.34 -17.82
C ARG A 300 6.75 12.82 -18.42
N GLU A 301 6.03 13.63 -19.18
CA GLU A 301 4.81 13.19 -19.88
C GLU A 301 5.11 12.57 -21.25
N LYS A 302 6.35 12.71 -21.74
CA LYS A 302 6.79 12.14 -23.02
C LYS A 302 6.98 10.62 -22.91
N ARG A 303 6.27 9.88 -23.77
CA ARG A 303 6.41 8.41 -23.90
C ARG A 303 7.73 8.03 -24.57
N PHE A 304 8.25 6.86 -24.19
CA PHE A 304 9.48 6.30 -24.76
C PHE A 304 9.21 5.46 -26.00
N THR A 305 10.23 5.33 -26.84
CA THR A 305 10.17 4.46 -28.03
C THR A 305 10.25 2.99 -27.65
N GLU A 306 9.70 2.09 -28.48
CA GLU A 306 9.80 0.64 -28.27
C GLU A 306 11.26 0.15 -28.12
N ARG A 307 12.19 0.78 -28.86
CA ARG A 307 13.62 0.46 -28.79
C ARG A 307 14.20 0.80 -27.42
N GLU A 308 13.84 1.95 -26.85
CA GLU A 308 14.25 2.34 -25.51
C GLU A 308 13.67 1.41 -24.45
N ILE A 309 12.39 1.05 -24.57
CA ILE A 309 11.71 0.11 -23.66
C ILE A 309 12.41 -1.26 -23.67
N LYS A 310 12.64 -1.85 -24.86
CA LYS A 310 13.34 -3.13 -25.00
C LYS A 310 14.76 -3.11 -24.42
N LEU A 311 15.44 -1.97 -24.51
CA LEU A 311 16.76 -1.81 -23.88
C LEU A 311 16.66 -1.81 -22.35
N GLN A 312 15.66 -1.13 -21.80
CA GLN A 312 15.43 -1.11 -20.36
C GLN A 312 14.98 -2.47 -19.83
N GLU A 313 14.10 -3.20 -20.53
CA GLU A 313 13.71 -4.56 -20.16
C GLU A 313 14.91 -5.50 -20.06
N LYS A 314 15.87 -5.38 -20.99
CA LYS A 314 17.13 -6.13 -20.91
C LYS A 314 17.93 -5.77 -19.67
N LYS A 315 18.01 -4.48 -19.30
CA LYS A 315 18.70 -4.03 -18.08
C LYS A 315 18.00 -4.54 -16.82
N ASP A 316 16.68 -4.43 -16.75
CA ASP A 316 15.87 -4.90 -15.62
C ASP A 316 16.06 -6.41 -15.43
N ARG A 317 16.09 -7.19 -16.52
CA ARG A 317 16.39 -8.63 -16.48
C ARG A 317 17.82 -8.92 -16.02
N VAL A 318 18.81 -8.14 -16.44
CA VAL A 318 20.19 -8.29 -15.92
C VAL A 318 20.22 -8.03 -14.42
N PHE A 319 19.57 -6.94 -13.96
CA PHE A 319 19.49 -6.63 -12.54
C PHE A 319 18.82 -7.76 -11.76
N TYR A 320 17.71 -8.28 -12.25
CA TYR A 320 17.03 -9.44 -11.68
C TYR A 320 17.96 -10.63 -11.45
N TRP A 321 18.72 -11.03 -12.47
CA TRP A 321 19.64 -12.15 -12.35
C TRP A 321 20.84 -11.84 -11.45
N THR A 322 21.40 -10.64 -11.52
CA THR A 322 22.51 -10.25 -10.63
C THR A 322 22.10 -10.26 -9.16
N ASP A 323 20.89 -9.77 -8.85
CA ASP A 323 20.35 -9.83 -7.50
C ASP A 323 20.12 -11.29 -7.08
N LYS A 324 19.55 -12.15 -7.93
CA LYS A 324 19.40 -13.59 -7.63
C LYS A 324 20.74 -14.29 -7.38
N VAL A 325 21.77 -14.03 -8.19
CA VAL A 325 23.10 -14.65 -8.05
C VAL A 325 23.82 -14.16 -6.81
N LYS A 326 23.87 -12.85 -6.56
CA LYS A 326 24.46 -12.27 -5.35
C LYS A 326 23.81 -12.86 -4.10
N ASN A 327 22.50 -13.04 -4.14
CA ASN A 327 21.75 -13.64 -3.04
C ASN A 327 22.03 -15.14 -2.84
N ARG A 328 22.39 -15.89 -3.88
CA ARG A 328 22.82 -17.29 -3.75
C ARG A 328 24.19 -17.40 -3.07
N LEU A 329 25.14 -16.55 -3.45
CA LEU A 329 26.49 -16.51 -2.87
C LEU A 329 26.49 -16.09 -1.39
N MET A 330 25.53 -15.26 -0.97
CA MET A 330 25.38 -14.85 0.43
C MET A 330 24.64 -15.88 1.30
N ARG A 331 24.13 -17.00 0.74
CA ARG A 331 23.56 -18.14 1.50
C ARG A 331 24.60 -19.21 1.84
N GLU A 332 25.74 -19.20 1.16
CA GLU A 332 26.83 -20.17 1.31
C GLU A 332 27.93 -19.65 2.27
N ARG A 333 27.67 -18.53 2.96
CA ARG A 333 28.48 -17.93 4.03
C ARG A 333 27.57 -17.66 5.21
#